data_AF-A0AAN4NQ97-F1
#
_entry.id   AF-A0AAN4NQ97-F1
#
_cell.length_a   1.000
_cell.length_b   1.000
_cell.length_c   1.000
_cell.angle_alpha   90.00
_cell.angle_beta   90.00
_cell.angle_gamma   90.00
#
_symmetry.space_group_name_H-M   'P 1'
#
loop_
_entity.id
_entity.type
_entity.pdbx_description
1 polymer ?
#
loop_
_entity_poly.entity_id
_entity_poly.type
_entity_poly.pdbx_seq_one_letter_code
_entity_poly.pdbx_strand_id
1 'polypeptide(L)'
;MKFLQNIPPYLFFTGKGGVGKTSISCATAIRLAEQGKRVLLVSTDPASNVGQVFGQVIGNTIQPIATVPGLSALEIDPQAAAQQYRARIVDPIKGVLPDDVVSSINEQLSGACTTEIAAFDEFTGLLTDASLLTQFDHIIFDTAPTGHTIRLLQLPGAWSSFIDSNPEGASCLGPMAGLEKQREQYAHAVEALSDPARTRLVLVARLQKSTLQEVARTHLELAAIGLKNQYLVINGVLPKTEAANDTLAAAIWDREQEALANLPSDLSGLPTDTLFLQPLNMVGVAALSGLLSSQPEAASSSEEYIQQRPEIPSLSALVDDIARNEHGLIMLMGKGGVGKTTMAAAIAVRLAEMGFDVHLTTSDPAAHLSTTLNGSLNNLQVSRIDPHEETERYRQHVLDTKGGELDEAGKRLLEEDLRSPCTEKIAVFQAFSRVIREAGKRFVVMDTAPTGHTLLLLDATGAYHREIAKKMGDKGHFTTPMMQLQDPERTKVLLVTLPETTPVLEAANLQADLERAGIHPWGWIINNSLSIADTRSPLLRLRAQQELPQIESVKLQHASRVALVPVLASEPTGIDKLKQLAG
;
A
#
# COMPACT_ATOMS: atom_id res chain seq x y z
N MET A 1 -5.42 -17.19 23.01
CA MET A 1 -5.60 -15.97 22.20
C MET A 1 -7.08 -15.71 22.03
N LYS A 2 -7.53 -14.48 22.29
CA LYS A 2 -8.93 -14.05 22.24
C LYS A 2 -9.52 -14.19 20.84
N PHE A 3 -8.76 -13.86 19.79
CA PHE A 3 -9.24 -13.95 18.41
C PHE A 3 -9.54 -15.39 17.95
N LEU A 4 -8.96 -16.40 18.62
CA LEU A 4 -9.19 -17.83 18.36
C LEU A 4 -10.39 -18.42 19.12
N GLN A 5 -11.00 -17.68 20.04
CA GLN A 5 -12.14 -18.19 20.82
C GLN A 5 -13.45 -17.97 20.06
N ASN A 6 -14.29 -19.01 19.97
CA ASN A 6 -15.64 -18.95 19.40
C ASN A 6 -15.67 -18.23 18.04
N ILE A 7 -14.80 -18.65 17.11
CA ILE A 7 -14.75 -18.08 15.76
C ILE A 7 -16.09 -18.39 15.06
N PRO A 8 -16.72 -17.43 14.37
CA PRO A 8 -17.93 -17.67 13.58
C PRO A 8 -17.57 -18.36 12.25
N PRO A 9 -18.55 -18.66 11.36
CA PRO A 9 -18.25 -19.32 10.09
C PRO A 9 -17.25 -18.57 9.19
N TYR A 10 -17.25 -17.24 9.18
CA TYR A 10 -16.34 -16.45 8.35
C TYR A 10 -15.32 -15.68 9.21
N LEU A 11 -14.04 -15.79 8.86
CA LEU A 11 -12.95 -15.09 9.52
C LEU A 11 -12.11 -14.35 8.48
N PHE A 12 -12.00 -13.03 8.60
CA PHE A 12 -11.22 -12.18 7.70
C PHE A 12 -10.01 -11.58 8.42
N PHE A 13 -8.87 -11.54 7.76
CA PHE A 13 -7.68 -10.81 8.22
C PHE A 13 -7.43 -9.58 7.36
N THR A 14 -7.20 -8.42 7.97
CA THR A 14 -6.91 -7.17 7.25
C THR A 14 -5.75 -6.42 7.87
N GLY A 15 -5.09 -5.57 7.07
CA GLY A 15 -3.87 -4.85 7.44
C GLY A 15 -2.92 -4.68 6.24
N LYS A 16 -1.96 -3.77 6.36
CA LYS A 16 -1.00 -3.43 5.30
C LYS A 16 -0.19 -4.65 4.80
N GLY A 17 0.44 -4.56 3.63
CA GLY A 17 1.36 -5.59 3.12
C GLY A 17 2.46 -5.92 4.14
N GLY A 18 2.79 -7.21 4.30
CA GLY A 18 3.88 -7.67 5.19
C GLY A 18 3.57 -7.77 6.70
N VAL A 19 2.38 -7.37 7.18
CA VAL A 19 2.07 -7.48 8.63
C VAL A 19 1.89 -8.92 9.12
N GLY A 20 1.76 -9.91 8.22
CA GLY A 20 1.64 -11.33 8.54
C GLY A 20 0.23 -11.91 8.44
N LYS A 21 -0.69 -11.29 7.69
CA LYS A 21 -2.08 -11.76 7.53
C LYS A 21 -2.15 -13.22 7.10
N THR A 22 -1.49 -13.58 6.00
CA THR A 22 -1.44 -14.95 5.46
C THR A 22 -0.84 -15.92 6.45
N SER A 23 0.25 -15.55 7.14
CA SER A 23 0.86 -16.41 8.16
C SER A 23 -0.07 -16.69 9.34
N ILE A 24 -0.76 -15.67 9.85
CA ILE A 24 -1.72 -15.84 10.95
C ILE A 24 -2.94 -16.62 10.46
N SER A 25 -3.37 -16.42 9.22
CA SER A 25 -4.47 -17.17 8.59
C SER A 25 -4.14 -18.66 8.50
N CYS A 26 -2.95 -19.01 7.97
CA CYS A 26 -2.49 -20.39 7.89
C CYS A 26 -2.34 -21.03 9.29
N ALA A 27 -1.74 -20.32 10.25
CA ALA A 27 -1.59 -20.81 11.62
C ALA A 27 -2.95 -21.04 12.30
N THR A 28 -3.91 -20.15 12.07
CA THR A 28 -5.29 -20.29 12.57
C THR A 28 -5.98 -21.48 11.92
N ALA A 29 -5.83 -21.65 10.61
CA ALA A 29 -6.40 -22.76 9.86
C ALA A 29 -5.89 -24.12 10.36
N ILE A 30 -4.58 -24.23 10.59
CA ILE A 30 -3.95 -25.42 11.19
C ILE A 30 -4.54 -25.68 12.58
N ARG A 31 -4.56 -24.67 13.45
CA ARG A 31 -5.07 -24.83 14.83
C ARG A 31 -6.51 -25.30 14.87
N LEU A 32 -7.37 -24.82 13.97
CA LEU A 32 -8.76 -25.22 13.90
C LEU A 32 -8.90 -26.65 13.35
N ALA A 33 -8.13 -27.01 12.33
CA ALA A 33 -8.09 -28.38 11.80
C ALA A 33 -7.62 -29.39 12.86
N GLU A 34 -6.60 -29.05 13.65
CA GLU A 34 -6.12 -29.85 14.80
C GLU A 34 -7.21 -30.03 15.89
N GLN A 35 -8.16 -29.11 15.98
CA GLN A 35 -9.33 -29.21 16.88
C GLN A 35 -10.49 -30.02 16.27
N GLY A 36 -10.28 -30.65 15.11
CA GLY A 36 -11.28 -31.44 14.40
C GLY A 36 -12.29 -30.60 13.62
N LYS A 37 -12.02 -29.32 13.37
CA LYS A 37 -12.86 -28.48 12.50
C LYS A 37 -12.54 -28.70 11.03
N ARG A 38 -13.56 -28.57 10.19
CA ARG A 38 -13.44 -28.55 8.73
C ARG A 38 -13.20 -27.11 8.29
N VAL A 39 -12.05 -26.83 7.72
CA VAL A 39 -11.61 -25.46 7.44
C VAL A 39 -11.33 -25.27 5.96
N LEU A 40 -11.81 -24.16 5.40
CA LEU A 40 -11.41 -23.69 4.08
C LEU A 40 -10.56 -22.42 4.24
N LEU A 41 -9.30 -22.46 3.81
CA LEU A 41 -8.43 -21.30 3.72
C LEU A 41 -8.52 -20.70 2.32
N VAL A 42 -8.89 -19.44 2.22
CA VAL A 42 -9.03 -18.69 0.97
C VAL A 42 -7.93 -17.64 0.91
N SER A 43 -7.03 -17.81 -0.05
CA SER A 43 -5.96 -16.85 -0.35
C SER A 43 -6.40 -15.91 -1.46
N THR A 44 -6.24 -14.62 -1.23
CA THR A 44 -6.54 -13.54 -2.20
C THR A 44 -5.39 -12.55 -2.35
N ASP A 45 -4.27 -12.82 -1.69
CA ASP A 45 -3.07 -12.00 -1.81
C ASP A 45 -2.49 -12.18 -3.24
N PRO A 46 -2.25 -11.11 -4.03
CA PRO A 46 -1.54 -11.22 -5.30
C PRO A 46 -0.12 -11.81 -5.14
N ALA A 47 0.41 -11.79 -3.92
CA ALA A 47 1.67 -12.42 -3.50
C ALA A 47 1.49 -13.81 -2.91
N SER A 48 0.33 -14.44 -3.08
CA SER A 48 -0.03 -15.66 -2.36
C SER A 48 1.08 -16.71 -2.43
N ASN A 49 1.53 -17.09 -1.26
CA ASN A 49 2.55 -18.12 -1.04
C ASN A 49 1.99 -19.27 -0.20
N VAL A 50 0.67 -19.35 -0.05
CA VAL A 50 -0.01 -20.37 0.76
C VAL A 50 0.37 -21.77 0.29
N GLY A 51 0.44 -21.99 -1.02
CA GLY A 51 0.88 -23.27 -1.57
C GLY A 51 2.31 -23.64 -1.15
N GLN A 52 3.24 -22.67 -1.20
CA GLN A 52 4.62 -22.88 -0.75
C GLN A 52 4.69 -23.21 0.75
N VAL A 53 3.89 -22.51 1.56
CA VAL A 53 3.83 -22.70 3.02
C VAL A 53 3.38 -24.12 3.39
N PHE A 54 2.45 -24.70 2.63
CA PHE A 54 1.99 -26.08 2.83
C PHE A 54 2.75 -27.14 2.02
N GLY A 55 3.68 -26.73 1.15
CA GLY A 55 4.42 -27.62 0.26
C GLY A 55 3.55 -28.27 -0.83
N GLN A 56 2.47 -27.62 -1.24
CA GLN A 56 1.48 -28.12 -2.21
C GLN A 56 1.07 -27.01 -3.17
N VAL A 57 0.89 -27.32 -4.46
CA VAL A 57 0.31 -26.37 -5.41
C VAL A 57 -1.19 -26.22 -5.11
N ILE A 58 -1.63 -24.97 -4.98
CA ILE A 58 -3.05 -24.60 -4.84
C ILE A 58 -3.46 -23.79 -6.08
N GLY A 59 -4.76 -23.57 -6.25
CA GLY A 59 -5.27 -22.78 -7.37
C GLY A 59 -6.72 -22.40 -7.18
N ASN A 60 -7.38 -22.03 -8.28
CA ASN A 60 -8.78 -21.56 -8.31
C ASN A 60 -9.85 -22.65 -8.07
N THR A 61 -9.46 -23.81 -7.55
CA THR A 61 -10.36 -24.89 -7.19
C THR A 61 -10.07 -25.32 -5.77
N ILE A 62 -11.12 -25.59 -4.98
CA ILE A 62 -10.98 -26.05 -3.60
C ILE A 62 -10.26 -27.41 -3.60
N GLN A 63 -9.12 -27.48 -2.91
CA GLN A 63 -8.32 -28.69 -2.78
C GLN A 63 -7.99 -28.98 -1.32
N PRO A 64 -8.02 -30.24 -0.88
CA PRO A 64 -7.55 -30.61 0.45
C PRO A 64 -6.04 -30.38 0.58
N ILE A 65 -5.59 -29.90 1.73
CA ILE A 65 -4.17 -29.77 2.06
C ILE A 65 -3.67 -31.08 2.64
N ALA A 66 -2.82 -31.79 1.90
CA ALA A 66 -2.41 -33.15 2.24
C ALA A 66 -1.67 -33.26 3.59
N THR A 67 -0.94 -32.20 3.96
CA THR A 67 -0.13 -32.16 5.19
C THR A 67 -0.95 -31.87 6.45
N VAL A 68 -2.21 -31.44 6.33
CA VAL A 68 -3.07 -31.03 7.46
C VAL A 68 -4.51 -31.56 7.26
N PRO A 69 -4.85 -32.74 7.81
CA PRO A 69 -6.19 -33.30 7.69
C PRO A 69 -7.27 -32.35 8.23
N GLY A 70 -8.37 -32.20 7.48
CA GLY A 70 -9.47 -31.29 7.83
C GLY A 70 -9.32 -29.87 7.27
N LEU A 71 -8.18 -29.55 6.65
CA LEU A 71 -7.94 -28.28 5.96
C LEU A 71 -8.03 -28.44 4.44
N SER A 72 -8.76 -27.54 3.80
CA SER A 72 -8.74 -27.31 2.35
C SER A 72 -8.30 -25.88 2.07
N ALA A 73 -7.78 -25.64 0.85
CA ALA A 73 -7.41 -24.31 0.40
C ALA A 73 -8.01 -23.99 -0.97
N LEU A 74 -8.22 -22.69 -1.20
CA LEU A 74 -8.60 -22.08 -2.46
C LEU A 74 -7.73 -20.84 -2.67
N GLU A 75 -7.20 -20.67 -3.87
CA GLU A 75 -6.45 -19.48 -4.26
C GLU A 75 -7.21 -18.72 -5.34
N ILE A 76 -7.53 -17.47 -5.04
CA ILE A 76 -8.16 -16.54 -5.97
C ILE A 76 -7.08 -15.54 -6.34
N ASP A 77 -6.59 -15.63 -7.57
CA ASP A 77 -5.67 -14.62 -8.10
C ASP A 77 -6.47 -13.34 -8.44
N PRO A 78 -6.27 -12.24 -7.69
CA PRO A 78 -7.03 -11.01 -7.91
C PRO A 78 -6.66 -10.34 -9.25
N GLN A 79 -5.46 -10.58 -9.79
CA GLN A 79 -5.06 -10.08 -11.11
C GLN A 79 -5.78 -10.87 -12.21
N ALA A 80 -5.86 -12.19 -12.09
CA ALA A 80 -6.65 -13.01 -13.01
C ALA A 80 -8.14 -12.64 -12.94
N ALA A 81 -8.69 -12.42 -11.75
CA ALA A 81 -10.07 -11.96 -11.57
C ALA A 81 -10.29 -10.60 -12.26
N ALA A 82 -9.38 -9.64 -12.07
CA ALA A 82 -9.43 -8.33 -12.74
C ALA A 82 -9.33 -8.45 -14.27
N GLN A 83 -8.48 -9.35 -14.78
CA GLN A 83 -8.35 -9.61 -16.22
C GLN A 83 -9.65 -10.16 -16.81
N GLN A 84 -10.26 -11.16 -16.16
CA GLN A 84 -11.53 -11.73 -16.59
C GLN A 84 -12.65 -10.70 -16.51
N TYR A 85 -12.67 -9.91 -15.45
CA TYR A 85 -13.60 -8.80 -15.27
C TYR A 85 -13.50 -7.78 -16.41
N ARG A 86 -12.28 -7.35 -16.74
CA ARG A 86 -12.02 -6.43 -17.85
C ARG A 86 -12.39 -7.05 -19.20
N ALA A 87 -12.04 -8.32 -19.43
CA ALA A 87 -12.41 -9.04 -20.65
C ALA A 87 -13.94 -9.09 -20.85
N ARG A 88 -14.70 -9.38 -19.78
CA ARG A 88 -16.18 -9.39 -19.81
C ARG A 88 -16.78 -8.06 -20.31
N ILE A 89 -16.15 -6.93 -20.02
CA ILE A 89 -16.63 -5.59 -20.39
C ILE A 89 -16.04 -5.13 -21.75
N VAL A 90 -14.76 -5.38 -21.99
CA VAL A 90 -14.04 -4.84 -23.15
C VAL A 90 -14.18 -5.72 -24.39
N ASP A 91 -14.23 -7.05 -24.25
CA ASP A 91 -14.29 -7.95 -25.42
C ASP A 91 -15.55 -7.75 -26.29
N PRO A 92 -16.75 -7.51 -25.73
CA PRO A 92 -17.95 -7.23 -26.52
C PRO A 92 -17.86 -5.97 -27.40
N ILE A 93 -16.99 -5.01 -27.06
CA ILE A 93 -16.85 -3.74 -27.79
C ILE A 93 -15.63 -3.71 -28.73
N LYS A 94 -14.74 -4.72 -28.65
CA LYS A 94 -13.60 -4.86 -29.57
C LYS A 94 -14.09 -5.09 -31.00
N GLY A 95 -13.58 -4.29 -31.94
CA GLY A 95 -13.99 -4.34 -33.35
C GLY A 95 -15.37 -3.71 -33.63
N VAL A 96 -16.05 -3.20 -32.59
CA VAL A 96 -17.31 -2.44 -32.72
C VAL A 96 -17.04 -0.95 -32.55
N LEU A 97 -16.25 -0.58 -31.53
CA LEU A 97 -15.81 0.79 -31.29
C LEU A 97 -14.39 1.03 -31.85
N PRO A 98 -14.01 2.30 -32.12
CA PRO A 98 -12.64 2.65 -32.47
C PRO A 98 -11.61 2.17 -31.44
N ASP A 99 -10.43 1.76 -31.90
CA ASP A 99 -9.39 1.15 -31.06
C ASP A 99 -8.92 2.07 -29.92
N ASP A 100 -8.88 3.39 -30.14
CA ASP A 100 -8.54 4.39 -29.12
C ASP A 100 -9.59 4.48 -28.01
N VAL A 101 -10.88 4.36 -28.36
CA VAL A 101 -11.98 4.31 -27.39
C VAL A 101 -11.92 3.03 -26.57
N VAL A 102 -11.70 1.87 -27.22
CA VAL A 102 -11.55 0.59 -26.55
C VAL A 102 -10.33 0.60 -25.62
N SER A 103 -9.21 1.17 -26.07
CA SER A 103 -7.99 1.32 -25.27
C SER A 103 -8.23 2.16 -24.02
N SER A 104 -8.94 3.29 -24.15
CA SER A 104 -9.30 4.16 -23.02
C SER A 104 -10.18 3.44 -21.99
N ILE A 105 -11.22 2.73 -22.42
CA ILE A 105 -12.10 1.94 -21.53
C ILE A 105 -11.30 0.83 -20.84
N ASN A 106 -10.43 0.14 -21.59
CA ASN A 106 -9.56 -0.89 -21.04
C ASN A 106 -8.61 -0.34 -19.96
N GLU A 107 -8.08 0.87 -20.16
CA GLU A 107 -7.23 1.53 -19.15
C GLU A 107 -8.03 1.89 -17.90
N GLN A 108 -9.25 2.43 -18.01
CA GLN A 108 -10.14 2.71 -16.87
C GLN A 108 -10.41 1.47 -16.01
N LEU A 109 -10.34 0.28 -16.60
CA LEU A 109 -10.53 -1.01 -15.92
C LEU A 109 -9.21 -1.68 -15.49
N SER A 110 -8.07 -0.99 -15.56
CA SER A 110 -6.76 -1.56 -15.25
C SER A 110 -6.16 -1.06 -13.92
N GLY A 111 -6.93 -0.30 -13.14
CA GLY A 111 -6.49 0.22 -11.85
C GLY A 111 -6.73 -0.71 -10.66
N ALA A 112 -6.12 -0.38 -9.53
CA ALA A 112 -6.30 -1.09 -8.26
C ALA A 112 -7.77 -1.17 -7.82
N CYS A 113 -8.60 -0.15 -8.13
CA CYS A 113 -10.04 -0.20 -7.84
C CYS A 113 -10.75 -1.35 -8.55
N THR A 114 -10.39 -1.65 -9.81
CA THR A 114 -10.97 -2.79 -10.54
C THR A 114 -10.53 -4.11 -9.92
N THR A 115 -9.27 -4.23 -9.52
CA THR A 115 -8.75 -5.40 -8.81
C THR A 115 -9.51 -5.64 -7.51
N GLU A 116 -9.73 -4.60 -6.71
CA GLU A 116 -10.50 -4.68 -5.46
C GLU A 116 -11.96 -5.09 -5.70
N ILE A 117 -12.61 -4.53 -6.73
CA ILE A 117 -13.98 -4.90 -7.10
C ILE A 117 -14.07 -6.35 -7.59
N ALA A 118 -13.13 -6.76 -8.44
CA ALA A 118 -13.08 -8.13 -8.95
C ALA A 118 -12.80 -9.14 -7.81
N ALA A 119 -11.91 -8.81 -6.88
CA ALA A 119 -11.70 -9.63 -5.69
C ALA A 119 -12.96 -9.70 -4.81
N PHE A 120 -13.71 -8.60 -4.70
CA PHE A 120 -14.99 -8.60 -3.98
C PHE A 120 -16.08 -9.42 -4.67
N ASP A 121 -16.07 -9.49 -6.00
CA ASP A 121 -16.96 -10.37 -6.79
C ASP A 121 -16.76 -11.84 -6.36
N GLU A 122 -15.50 -12.27 -6.26
CA GLU A 122 -15.13 -13.61 -5.80
C GLU A 122 -15.50 -13.85 -4.32
N PHE A 123 -15.26 -12.86 -3.44
CA PHE A 123 -15.73 -12.95 -2.03
C PHE A 123 -17.24 -13.11 -1.94
N THR A 124 -17.98 -12.40 -2.79
CA THR A 124 -19.45 -12.44 -2.80
C THR A 124 -19.96 -13.83 -3.16
N GLY A 125 -19.34 -14.49 -4.15
CA GLY A 125 -19.65 -15.89 -4.46
C GLY A 125 -19.50 -16.81 -3.24
N LEU A 126 -18.38 -16.70 -2.53
CA LEU A 126 -18.09 -17.54 -1.35
C LEU A 126 -18.96 -17.22 -0.13
N LEU A 127 -19.28 -15.95 0.09
CA LEU A 127 -20.13 -15.50 1.22
C LEU A 127 -21.61 -15.83 1.02
N THR A 128 -22.05 -15.97 -0.23
CA THR A 128 -23.46 -16.23 -0.55
C THR A 128 -23.76 -17.71 -0.81
N ASP A 129 -22.75 -18.54 -1.04
CA ASP A 129 -22.91 -19.99 -1.19
C ASP A 129 -23.12 -20.70 0.16
N ALA A 130 -24.40 -20.87 0.53
CA ALA A 130 -24.79 -21.58 1.74
C ALA A 130 -24.33 -23.05 1.77
N SER A 131 -24.02 -23.67 0.63
CA SER A 131 -23.56 -25.05 0.58
C SER A 131 -22.16 -25.20 1.18
N LEU A 132 -21.31 -24.17 1.11
CA LEU A 132 -19.99 -24.18 1.73
C LEU A 132 -20.06 -24.32 3.25
N LEU A 133 -21.03 -23.69 3.90
CA LEU A 133 -21.24 -23.81 5.35
C LEU A 133 -21.72 -25.20 5.79
N THR A 134 -22.20 -26.03 4.86
CA THR A 134 -22.49 -27.44 5.15
C THR A 134 -21.23 -28.30 5.12
N GLN A 135 -20.23 -27.91 4.33
CA GLN A 135 -18.98 -28.64 4.10
C GLN A 135 -17.88 -28.22 5.07
N PHE A 136 -17.84 -26.94 5.45
CA PHE A 136 -16.82 -26.34 6.30
C PHE A 136 -17.45 -25.68 7.52
N ASP A 137 -16.80 -25.80 8.67
CA ASP A 137 -17.18 -25.10 9.89
C ASP A 137 -16.67 -23.66 9.89
N HIS A 138 -15.51 -23.42 9.26
CA HIS A 138 -14.90 -22.10 9.13
C HIS A 138 -14.32 -21.88 7.72
N ILE A 139 -14.51 -20.67 7.19
CA ILE A 139 -13.91 -20.18 5.95
C ILE A 139 -13.08 -18.95 6.32
N ILE A 140 -11.78 -19.02 6.06
CA ILE A 140 -10.79 -18.04 6.50
C ILE A 140 -10.24 -17.32 5.29
N PHE A 141 -10.29 -15.99 5.29
CA PHE A 141 -9.75 -15.13 4.24
C PHE A 141 -8.53 -14.38 4.74
N ASP A 142 -7.42 -14.46 4.00
CA ASP A 142 -6.15 -13.83 4.36
C ASP A 142 -6.04 -12.35 3.96
N THR A 143 -7.03 -11.84 3.24
CA THR A 143 -7.28 -10.42 3.03
C THR A 143 -8.75 -10.11 3.31
N ALA A 144 -9.07 -8.83 3.50
CA ALA A 144 -10.44 -8.37 3.65
C ALA A 144 -10.69 -7.18 2.74
N PRO A 145 -11.93 -7.01 2.24
CA PRO A 145 -12.26 -5.87 1.41
C PRO A 145 -12.17 -4.56 2.19
N THR A 146 -11.77 -3.50 1.50
CA THR A 146 -11.67 -2.17 2.10
C THR A 146 -13.06 -1.57 2.37
N GLY A 147 -13.12 -0.63 3.32
CA GLY A 147 -14.34 0.12 3.57
C GLY A 147 -14.81 0.91 2.35
N HIS A 148 -13.89 1.36 1.50
CA HIS A 148 -14.22 2.03 0.24
C HIS A 148 -14.98 1.10 -0.72
N THR A 149 -14.47 -0.12 -0.96
CA THR A 149 -15.12 -1.11 -1.83
C THR A 149 -16.52 -1.46 -1.35
N ILE A 150 -16.69 -1.70 -0.04
CA ILE A 150 -18.01 -2.04 0.52
C ILE A 150 -18.99 -0.86 0.38
N ARG A 151 -18.55 0.37 0.68
CA ARG A 151 -19.40 1.57 0.52
C ARG A 151 -19.85 1.74 -0.93
N LEU A 152 -18.94 1.61 -1.90
CA LEU A 152 -19.27 1.72 -3.33
C LEU A 152 -20.40 0.78 -3.73
N LEU A 153 -20.40 -0.46 -3.23
CA LEU A 153 -21.41 -1.46 -3.55
C LEU A 153 -22.73 -1.26 -2.79
N GLN A 154 -22.69 -0.62 -1.62
CA GLN A 154 -23.89 -0.21 -0.88
C GLN A 154 -24.61 1.00 -1.50
N LEU A 155 -23.91 1.84 -2.27
CA LEU A 155 -24.49 3.08 -2.81
C LEU A 155 -25.59 2.79 -3.85
N PRO A 156 -26.83 3.28 -3.65
CA PRO A 156 -27.92 3.09 -4.62
C PRO A 156 -27.57 3.58 -6.03
N GLY A 157 -26.81 4.68 -6.13
CA GLY A 157 -26.35 5.28 -7.39
C GLY A 157 -25.38 4.39 -8.18
N ALA A 158 -24.67 3.47 -7.51
CA ALA A 158 -23.78 2.53 -8.19
C ALA A 158 -24.53 1.49 -9.04
N TRP A 159 -25.86 1.39 -8.83
CA TRP A 159 -26.76 0.46 -9.53
C TRP A 159 -27.75 1.14 -10.47
N SER A 160 -27.95 2.46 -10.35
CA SER A 160 -28.99 3.20 -11.08
C SER A 160 -28.45 4.31 -11.98
N SER A 161 -27.20 4.73 -11.79
CA SER A 161 -26.62 5.87 -12.50
C SER A 161 -25.60 5.35 -13.51
N PHE A 162 -26.03 5.23 -14.77
CA PHE A 162 -25.10 5.20 -15.90
C PHE A 162 -24.47 6.59 -15.93
N ILE A 163 -23.30 6.75 -15.32
CA ILE A 163 -22.58 8.02 -15.46
C ILE A 163 -22.10 8.02 -16.91
N ASP A 164 -22.73 8.87 -17.74
CA ASP A 164 -22.26 9.18 -19.09
C ASP A 164 -20.74 9.30 -19.04
N SER A 165 -20.06 8.57 -19.92
CA SER A 165 -18.60 8.37 -19.99
C SER A 165 -17.84 9.70 -19.95
N ASN A 166 -17.73 10.29 -18.76
CA ASN A 166 -17.19 11.60 -18.54
C ASN A 166 -15.73 11.41 -18.08
N PRO A 167 -14.76 11.87 -18.89
CA PRO A 167 -13.35 11.73 -18.58
C PRO A 167 -12.96 12.45 -17.28
N GLU A 168 -13.80 13.36 -16.79
CA GLU A 168 -13.52 14.26 -15.66
C GLU A 168 -14.16 13.81 -14.33
N GLY A 169 -14.88 12.67 -14.23
CA GLY A 169 -15.66 12.36 -13.00
C GLY A 169 -15.84 10.89 -12.63
N ALA A 170 -15.92 9.98 -13.61
CA ALA A 170 -16.28 8.56 -13.38
C ALA A 170 -15.11 7.59 -13.55
N SER A 171 -13.87 8.08 -13.45
CA SER A 171 -12.66 7.37 -13.84
C SER A 171 -12.42 6.01 -13.16
N CYS A 172 -13.06 5.73 -12.01
CA CYS A 172 -12.95 4.47 -11.29
C CYS A 172 -14.29 3.72 -11.14
N LEU A 173 -15.37 4.23 -11.73
CA LEU A 173 -16.72 3.64 -11.65
C LEU A 173 -17.06 2.79 -12.88
N GLY A 174 -16.22 2.80 -13.92
CA GLY A 174 -16.31 1.91 -15.07
C GLY A 174 -16.52 0.43 -14.73
N PRO A 175 -15.93 -0.11 -13.64
CA PRO A 175 -16.19 -1.49 -13.25
C PRO A 175 -17.67 -1.77 -12.97
N MET A 176 -18.40 -0.86 -12.32
CA MET A 176 -19.77 -1.10 -11.84
C MET A 176 -20.77 -1.55 -12.93
N ALA A 177 -20.52 -1.21 -14.19
CA ALA A 177 -21.33 -1.64 -15.34
C ALA A 177 -21.41 -3.17 -15.48
N GLY A 178 -20.42 -3.91 -14.96
CA GLY A 178 -20.42 -5.38 -14.96
C GLY A 178 -21.31 -6.02 -13.89
N LEU A 179 -21.81 -5.26 -12.91
CA LEU A 179 -22.33 -5.80 -11.65
C LEU A 179 -23.86 -5.79 -11.52
N GLU A 180 -24.57 -5.05 -12.37
CA GLU A 180 -26.00 -4.71 -12.20
C GLU A 180 -26.91 -5.93 -11.93
N LYS A 181 -26.58 -7.09 -12.51
CA LYS A 181 -27.35 -8.34 -12.36
C LYS A 181 -27.16 -9.07 -11.02
N GLN A 182 -26.23 -8.62 -10.17
CA GLN A 182 -25.85 -9.29 -8.91
C GLN A 182 -26.07 -8.43 -7.66
N ARG A 183 -26.79 -7.31 -7.77
CA ARG A 183 -27.06 -6.38 -6.65
C ARG A 183 -27.53 -7.09 -5.37
N GLU A 184 -28.45 -8.03 -5.48
CA GLU A 184 -28.98 -8.79 -4.34
C GLU A 184 -27.90 -9.66 -3.67
N GLN A 185 -27.00 -10.26 -4.46
CA GLN A 185 -25.89 -11.06 -3.94
C GLN A 185 -24.90 -10.20 -3.16
N TYR A 186 -24.55 -9.02 -3.68
CA TYR A 186 -23.68 -8.08 -2.97
C TYR A 186 -24.31 -7.56 -1.68
N ALA A 187 -25.59 -7.21 -1.70
CA ALA A 187 -26.31 -6.83 -0.48
C ALA A 187 -26.26 -7.95 0.56
N HIS A 188 -26.52 -9.20 0.15
CA HIS A 188 -26.45 -10.36 1.03
C HIS A 188 -25.03 -10.62 1.57
N ALA A 189 -23.99 -10.45 0.75
CA ALA A 189 -22.61 -10.56 1.19
C ALA A 189 -22.24 -9.48 2.22
N VAL A 190 -22.67 -8.24 2.01
CA VAL A 190 -22.47 -7.13 2.94
C VAL A 190 -23.22 -7.36 4.26
N GLU A 191 -24.43 -7.92 4.20
CA GLU A 191 -25.18 -8.35 5.40
C GLU A 191 -24.44 -9.47 6.15
N ALA A 192 -23.86 -10.44 5.43
CA ALA A 192 -23.06 -11.50 6.02
C ALA A 192 -21.81 -10.95 6.71
N LEU A 193 -21.10 -10.00 6.08
CA LEU A 193 -19.94 -9.31 6.66
C LEU A 193 -20.31 -8.53 7.93
N SER A 194 -21.46 -7.87 7.93
CA SER A 194 -21.92 -7.02 9.04
C SER A 194 -22.53 -7.79 10.21
N ASP A 195 -22.88 -9.07 10.01
CA ASP A 195 -23.46 -9.92 11.04
C ASP A 195 -22.36 -10.54 11.94
N PRO A 196 -22.29 -10.15 13.23
CA PRO A 196 -21.27 -10.65 14.16
C PRO A 196 -21.38 -12.15 14.46
N ALA A 197 -22.55 -12.78 14.23
CA ALA A 197 -22.72 -14.22 14.38
C ALA A 197 -22.14 -15.01 13.20
N ARG A 198 -22.02 -14.36 12.03
CA ARG A 198 -21.48 -14.97 10.81
C ARG A 198 -20.03 -14.60 10.56
N THR A 199 -19.63 -13.37 10.88
CA THR A 199 -18.32 -12.83 10.48
C THR A 199 -17.55 -12.24 11.65
N ARG A 200 -16.24 -12.53 11.68
CA ARG A 200 -15.25 -11.86 12.52
C ARG A 200 -14.17 -11.24 11.64
N LEU A 201 -13.75 -10.03 11.98
CA LEU A 201 -12.66 -9.33 11.32
C LEU A 201 -11.48 -9.17 12.29
N VAL A 202 -10.29 -9.57 11.86
CA VAL A 202 -9.04 -9.44 12.60
C VAL A 202 -8.16 -8.38 11.94
N LEU A 203 -7.98 -7.27 12.66
CA LEU A 203 -7.04 -6.20 12.32
C LEU A 203 -5.63 -6.65 12.71
N VAL A 204 -4.74 -6.80 11.73
CA VAL A 204 -3.35 -7.18 11.96
C VAL A 204 -2.45 -5.95 11.89
N ALA A 205 -1.70 -5.72 12.96
CA ALA A 205 -0.82 -4.56 13.12
C ALA A 205 0.61 -4.97 13.53
N ARG A 206 1.52 -4.00 13.55
CA ARG A 206 2.82 -4.05 14.23
C ARG A 206 2.87 -2.94 15.27
N LEU A 207 3.74 -3.03 16.28
CA LEU A 207 3.96 -1.98 17.29
C LEU A 207 4.75 -0.80 16.72
N GLN A 208 4.14 -0.11 15.76
CA GLN A 208 4.68 1.09 15.13
C GLN A 208 3.56 2.12 15.02
N LYS A 209 3.81 3.34 15.48
CA LYS A 209 2.81 4.42 15.56
C LYS A 209 2.04 4.62 14.25
N SER A 210 2.75 4.73 13.13
CA SER A 210 2.15 4.90 11.79
C SER A 210 1.25 3.73 11.40
N THR A 211 1.66 2.49 11.71
CA THR A 211 0.87 1.29 11.43
C THR A 211 -0.40 1.24 12.29
N LEU A 212 -0.29 1.59 13.57
CA LEU A 212 -1.44 1.63 14.48
C LEU A 212 -2.45 2.71 14.10
N GLN A 213 -2.00 3.88 13.64
CA GLN A 213 -2.87 4.94 13.12
C GLN A 213 -3.65 4.49 11.89
N GLU A 214 -3.01 3.79 10.96
CA GLU A 214 -3.67 3.24 9.76
C GLU A 214 -4.71 2.16 10.13
N VAL A 215 -4.38 1.31 11.10
CA VAL A 215 -5.30 0.29 11.60
C VAL A 215 -6.48 0.93 12.36
N ALA A 216 -6.26 2.01 13.10
CA ALA A 216 -7.34 2.79 13.74
C ALA A 216 -8.30 3.39 12.71
N ARG A 217 -7.78 3.91 11.60
CA ARG A 217 -8.62 4.39 10.49
C ARG A 217 -9.45 3.26 9.88
N THR A 218 -8.80 2.14 9.56
CA THR A 218 -9.48 0.93 9.05
C THR A 218 -10.57 0.45 10.00
N HIS A 219 -10.30 0.43 11.31
CA HIS A 219 -11.25 0.04 12.34
C HIS A 219 -12.52 0.90 12.27
N LEU A 220 -12.37 2.22 12.31
CA LEU A 220 -13.48 3.17 12.27
C LEU A 220 -14.30 3.05 10.98
N GLU A 221 -13.61 2.96 9.83
CA GLU A 221 -14.27 2.83 8.53
C GLU A 221 -15.13 1.57 8.41
N LEU A 222 -14.60 0.41 8.82
CA LEU A 222 -15.32 -0.86 8.76
C LEU A 222 -16.42 -0.94 9.82
N ALA A 223 -16.20 -0.36 11.00
CA ALA A 223 -17.21 -0.29 12.06
C ALA A 223 -18.41 0.58 11.63
N ALA A 224 -18.17 1.69 10.93
CA ALA A 224 -19.21 2.56 10.38
C ALA A 224 -20.08 1.86 9.33
N ILE A 225 -19.51 0.89 8.60
CA ILE A 225 -20.22 0.09 7.59
C ILE A 225 -21.07 -1.01 8.23
N GLY A 226 -20.72 -1.46 9.44
CA GLY A 226 -21.47 -2.46 10.20
C GLY A 226 -20.64 -3.61 10.75
N LEU A 227 -19.37 -3.76 10.34
CA LEU A 227 -18.48 -4.83 10.79
C LEU A 227 -18.01 -4.54 12.22
N LYS A 228 -18.81 -4.90 13.22
CA LYS A 228 -18.53 -4.59 14.64
C LYS A 228 -17.80 -5.70 15.40
N ASN A 229 -17.75 -6.91 14.86
CA ASN A 229 -17.04 -8.06 15.47
C ASN A 229 -15.55 -8.03 15.12
N GLN A 230 -14.84 -7.01 15.62
CA GLN A 230 -13.44 -6.75 15.31
C GLN A 230 -12.50 -7.16 16.45
N TYR A 231 -11.34 -7.69 16.07
CA TYR A 231 -10.25 -8.08 16.98
C TYR A 231 -8.94 -7.43 16.52
N LEU A 232 -8.04 -7.16 17.45
CA LEU A 232 -6.71 -6.62 17.14
C LEU A 232 -5.65 -7.69 17.42
N VAL A 233 -4.83 -8.01 16.42
CA VAL A 233 -3.66 -8.88 16.57
C VAL A 233 -2.42 -8.07 16.23
N ILE A 234 -1.59 -7.82 17.24
CA ILE A 234 -0.33 -7.11 17.10
C ILE A 234 0.76 -8.14 16.87
N ASN A 235 1.23 -8.25 15.63
CA ASN A 235 2.16 -9.29 15.20
C ASN A 235 3.63 -8.89 15.37
N GLY A 236 4.48 -9.90 15.49
CA GLY A 236 5.94 -9.80 15.49
C GLY A 236 6.52 -8.79 16.47
N VAL A 237 6.02 -8.81 17.70
CA VAL A 237 6.50 -8.03 18.85
C VAL A 237 7.87 -8.56 19.30
N LEU A 238 8.81 -7.65 19.57
CA LEU A 238 10.13 -8.02 20.07
C LEU A 238 10.02 -8.54 21.53
N PRO A 239 10.48 -9.76 21.83
CA PRO A 239 10.50 -10.25 23.21
C PRO A 239 11.45 -9.44 24.09
N LYS A 240 11.03 -9.09 25.31
CA LYS A 240 11.85 -8.33 26.28
C LYS A 240 13.22 -8.97 26.55
N THR A 241 13.33 -10.30 26.44
CA THR A 241 14.58 -11.04 26.64
C THR A 241 15.68 -10.63 25.66
N GLU A 242 15.31 -10.22 24.45
CA GLU A 242 16.26 -9.77 23.41
C GLU A 242 16.84 -8.37 23.68
N ALA A 243 16.14 -7.55 24.46
CA ALA A 243 16.56 -6.19 24.80
C ALA A 243 17.72 -6.13 25.81
N ALA A 244 18.09 -7.25 26.45
CA ALA A 244 18.98 -7.23 27.61
C ALA A 244 20.45 -6.85 27.30
N ASN A 245 20.97 -7.23 26.14
CA ASN A 245 22.40 -7.14 25.81
C ASN A 245 22.69 -6.48 24.45
N ASP A 246 21.73 -5.72 23.91
CA ASP A 246 21.87 -5.07 22.60
C ASP A 246 21.18 -3.71 22.56
N THR A 247 21.91 -2.65 22.18
CA THR A 247 21.39 -1.28 22.16
C THR A 247 20.26 -1.11 21.15
N LEU A 248 20.36 -1.72 19.97
CA LEU A 248 19.33 -1.63 18.94
C LEU A 248 18.06 -2.37 19.38
N ALA A 249 18.20 -3.60 19.89
CA ALA A 249 17.07 -4.37 20.40
C ALA A 249 16.38 -3.68 21.58
N ALA A 250 17.14 -3.09 22.51
CA ALA A 250 16.59 -2.30 23.60
C ALA A 250 15.78 -1.11 23.08
N ALA A 251 16.33 -0.36 22.13
CA ALA A 251 15.65 0.81 21.57
C ALA A 251 14.40 0.45 20.75
N ILE A 252 14.43 -0.67 20.00
CA ILE A 252 13.23 -1.20 19.31
C ILE A 252 12.18 -1.60 20.35
N TRP A 253 12.57 -2.35 21.39
CA TRP A 253 11.66 -2.78 22.44
C TRP A 253 11.02 -1.58 23.15
N ASP A 254 11.80 -0.58 23.56
CA ASP A 254 11.29 0.64 24.21
C ASP A 254 10.28 1.38 23.32
N ARG A 255 10.57 1.52 22.02
CA ARG A 255 9.68 2.15 21.04
C ARG A 255 8.38 1.36 20.85
N GLU A 256 8.47 0.03 20.81
CA GLU A 256 7.30 -0.84 20.73
C GLU A 256 6.43 -0.74 21.99
N GLN A 257 7.06 -0.65 23.17
CA GLN A 257 6.37 -0.48 24.45
C GLN A 257 5.72 0.89 24.58
N GLU A 258 6.35 1.95 24.08
CA GLU A 258 5.76 3.28 23.98
C GLU A 258 4.51 3.26 23.08
N ALA A 259 4.60 2.62 21.91
CA ALA A 259 3.47 2.48 20.99
C ALA A 259 2.34 1.63 21.58
N LEU A 260 2.68 0.58 22.34
CA LEU A 260 1.70 -0.28 23.03
C LEU A 260 1.01 0.46 24.20
N ALA A 261 1.76 1.25 24.97
CA ALA A 261 1.20 2.06 26.04
C ALA A 261 0.29 3.18 25.51
N ASN A 262 0.61 3.71 24.33
CA ASN A 262 -0.12 4.79 23.67
C ASN A 262 -0.89 4.29 22.44
N LEU A 263 -1.56 3.14 22.55
CA LEU A 263 -2.47 2.67 21.51
C LEU A 263 -3.50 3.76 21.18
N PRO A 264 -3.80 4.02 19.89
CA PRO A 264 -4.87 4.94 19.51
C PRO A 264 -6.16 4.65 20.26
N SER A 265 -6.85 5.70 20.72
CA SER A 265 -8.07 5.57 21.55
C SER A 265 -9.12 4.67 20.90
N ASP A 266 -9.25 4.74 19.59
CA ASP A 266 -10.21 3.95 18.81
C ASP A 266 -9.92 2.44 18.87
N LEU A 267 -8.67 2.04 19.09
CA LEU A 267 -8.27 0.62 19.19
C LEU A 267 -8.29 0.08 20.63
N SER A 268 -8.31 0.95 21.64
CA SER A 268 -8.18 0.58 23.05
C SER A 268 -9.32 -0.32 23.58
N GLY A 269 -10.51 -0.21 22.97
CA GLY A 269 -11.68 -1.03 23.32
C GLY A 269 -11.71 -2.42 22.67
N LEU A 270 -10.81 -2.70 21.74
CA LEU A 270 -10.81 -3.97 21.00
C LEU A 270 -10.16 -5.11 21.81
N PRO A 271 -10.65 -6.35 21.66
CA PRO A 271 -9.95 -7.51 22.19
C PRO A 271 -8.60 -7.69 21.48
N THR A 272 -7.52 -7.39 22.20
CA THR A 272 -6.15 -7.46 21.67
C THR A 272 -5.42 -8.73 22.10
N ASP A 273 -4.69 -9.34 21.15
CA ASP A 273 -3.66 -10.36 21.34
C ASP A 273 -2.32 -9.88 20.71
N THR A 274 -1.20 -10.38 21.23
CA THR A 274 0.14 -10.11 20.70
C THR A 274 0.82 -11.41 20.26
N LEU A 275 1.52 -11.39 19.12
CA LEU A 275 2.35 -12.49 18.64
C LEU A 275 3.81 -12.06 18.62
N PHE A 276 4.73 -12.94 19.01
CA PHE A 276 6.16 -12.63 19.05
C PHE A 276 6.81 -12.70 17.68
N LEU A 277 7.87 -11.91 17.49
CA LEU A 277 8.74 -11.99 16.33
C LEU A 277 9.40 -13.37 16.26
N GLN A 278 9.21 -14.06 15.14
CA GLN A 278 9.78 -15.38 14.91
C GLN A 278 11.17 -15.28 14.26
N PRO A 279 12.13 -16.15 14.64
CA PRO A 279 13.50 -16.09 14.14
C PRO A 279 13.60 -16.33 12.63
N LEU A 280 12.78 -17.24 12.11
CA LEU A 280 12.75 -17.61 10.70
C LEU A 280 11.41 -17.21 10.07
N ASN A 281 11.40 -17.03 8.75
CA ASN A 281 10.14 -16.89 8.03
C ASN A 281 9.35 -18.20 8.08
N MET A 282 8.05 -18.10 8.32
CA MET A 282 7.19 -19.25 8.63
C MET A 282 6.91 -20.08 7.37
N VAL A 283 7.78 -21.06 7.10
CA VAL A 283 7.60 -22.06 6.05
C VAL A 283 7.36 -23.42 6.70
N GLY A 284 6.27 -24.07 6.34
CA GLY A 284 5.87 -25.36 6.91
C GLY A 284 4.99 -25.26 8.17
N VAL A 285 4.31 -26.36 8.45
CA VAL A 285 3.30 -26.48 9.53
C VAL A 285 3.89 -26.19 10.92
N ALA A 286 5.08 -26.72 11.22
CA ALA A 286 5.70 -26.55 12.54
C ALA A 286 6.00 -25.08 12.87
N ALA A 287 6.55 -24.32 11.91
CA ALA A 287 6.86 -22.91 12.08
C ALA A 287 5.58 -22.06 12.25
N LEU A 288 4.50 -22.39 11.52
CA LEU A 288 3.22 -21.72 11.65
C LEU A 288 2.55 -22.01 13.00
N SER A 289 2.58 -23.25 13.49
CA SER A 289 2.02 -23.59 14.79
C SER A 289 2.77 -22.88 15.94
N GLY A 290 4.09 -22.69 15.79
CA GLY A 290 4.93 -21.92 16.72
C GLY A 290 4.51 -20.45 16.86
N LEU A 291 4.01 -19.83 15.78
CA LEU A 291 3.56 -18.44 15.77
C LEU A 291 2.46 -18.14 16.82
N LEU A 292 1.60 -19.12 17.12
CA LEU A 292 0.49 -18.98 18.07
C LEU A 292 0.90 -19.31 19.53
N SER A 293 2.19 -19.46 19.80
CA SER A 293 2.71 -19.66 21.15
C SER A 293 2.53 -18.41 22.02
N SER A 294 2.20 -18.60 23.30
CA SER A 294 2.17 -17.53 24.30
C SER A 294 3.53 -17.23 24.91
N GLN A 295 4.55 -18.03 24.59
CA GLN A 295 5.94 -17.83 25.03
C GLN A 295 6.84 -17.62 23.81
N PRO A 296 7.86 -16.74 23.92
CA PRO A 296 8.80 -16.52 22.83
C PRO A 296 9.61 -17.79 22.56
N GLU A 297 9.81 -18.09 21.28
CA GLU A 297 10.75 -19.14 20.88
C GLU A 297 12.17 -18.70 21.22
N ALA A 298 12.95 -19.57 21.86
CA ALA A 298 14.32 -19.27 22.21
C ALA A 298 15.16 -19.24 20.93
N ALA A 299 15.75 -18.08 20.62
CA ALA A 299 16.77 -17.99 19.59
C ALA A 299 18.05 -18.71 20.06
N SER A 300 18.26 -19.96 19.62
CA SER A 300 19.51 -20.67 19.85
C SER A 300 20.52 -20.29 18.75
N SER A 301 21.47 -19.41 19.08
CA SER A 301 22.64 -19.19 18.23
C SER A 301 23.74 -20.19 18.59
N SER A 302 24.22 -20.99 17.64
CA SER A 302 25.52 -21.66 17.77
C SER A 302 26.63 -20.61 17.81
N GLU A 303 27.66 -20.89 18.62
CA GLU A 303 28.88 -20.07 18.73
C GLU A 303 29.52 -19.90 17.34
N GLU A 304 29.97 -18.67 17.01
CA GLU A 304 30.50 -18.18 15.71
C GLU A 304 29.48 -17.71 14.66
N TYR A 305 28.64 -16.72 14.99
CA TYR A 305 27.89 -15.96 13.97
C TYR A 305 28.74 -14.85 13.34
N ILE A 306 29.04 -14.97 12.05
CA ILE A 306 29.57 -13.89 11.22
C ILE A 306 28.38 -13.22 10.50
N GLN A 307 28.10 -11.95 10.83
CA GLN A 307 27.05 -11.17 10.17
C GLN A 307 27.45 -10.96 8.70
N GLN A 308 26.73 -11.60 7.78
CA GLN A 308 26.89 -11.37 6.35
C GLN A 308 26.27 -10.02 6.00
N ARG A 309 27.13 -9.03 5.73
CA ARG A 309 26.68 -7.72 5.23
C ARG A 309 26.58 -7.80 3.71
N PRO A 310 25.41 -7.53 3.12
CA PRO A 310 25.27 -7.51 1.67
C PRO A 310 26.11 -6.38 1.08
N GLU A 311 26.77 -6.65 -0.05
CA GLU A 311 27.50 -5.64 -0.82
C GLU A 311 26.53 -4.81 -1.65
N ILE A 312 25.92 -3.82 -0.99
CA ILE A 312 25.01 -2.83 -1.58
C ILE A 312 25.41 -1.43 -1.12
N PRO A 313 25.44 -0.43 -2.02
CA PRO A 313 25.75 0.95 -1.66
C PRO A 313 24.79 1.54 -0.61
N SER A 314 25.28 2.52 0.13
CA SER A 314 24.47 3.37 1.02
C SER A 314 23.55 4.29 0.22
N LEU A 315 22.61 4.93 0.92
CA LEU A 315 21.78 5.98 0.33
C LEU A 315 22.61 7.17 -0.18
N SER A 316 23.72 7.51 0.49
CA SER A 316 24.63 8.58 0.06
C SER A 316 25.20 8.35 -1.34
N ALA A 317 25.52 7.11 -1.72
CA ALA A 317 26.00 6.81 -3.06
C ALA A 317 24.95 7.12 -4.16
N LEU A 318 23.66 6.84 -3.89
CA LEU A 318 22.59 7.25 -4.82
C LEU A 318 22.46 8.77 -4.89
N VAL A 319 22.59 9.46 -3.77
CA VAL A 319 22.51 10.93 -3.74
C VAL A 319 23.68 11.55 -4.50
N ASP A 320 24.89 11.01 -4.36
CA ASP A 320 26.07 11.48 -5.09
C ASP A 320 25.90 11.31 -6.61
N ASP A 321 25.27 10.22 -7.06
CA ASP A 321 24.95 10.00 -8.47
C ASP A 321 23.86 10.95 -8.98
N ILE A 322 22.84 11.24 -8.17
CA ILE A 322 21.79 12.21 -8.48
C ILE A 322 22.35 13.63 -8.58
N ALA A 323 23.28 13.98 -7.70
CA ALA A 323 23.90 15.30 -7.62
C ALA A 323 24.67 15.70 -8.89
N ARG A 324 25.10 14.73 -9.71
CA ARG A 324 25.85 14.98 -10.96
C ARG A 324 25.10 15.84 -11.97
N ASN A 325 23.76 15.85 -11.93
CA ASN A 325 22.93 16.62 -12.87
C ASN A 325 22.69 18.06 -12.39
N GLU A 326 23.13 18.45 -11.18
CA GLU A 326 22.94 19.75 -10.50
C GLU A 326 21.49 20.20 -10.23
N HIS A 327 20.52 19.66 -10.98
CA HIS A 327 19.09 19.87 -10.85
C HIS A 327 18.32 18.63 -11.33
N GLY A 328 17.02 18.60 -11.06
CA GLY A 328 16.14 17.53 -11.54
C GLY A 328 15.00 17.23 -10.58
N LEU A 329 14.05 16.46 -11.09
CA LEU A 329 12.90 15.97 -10.33
C LEU A 329 13.25 14.61 -9.73
N ILE A 330 13.05 14.46 -8.42
CA ILE A 330 13.30 13.23 -7.67
C ILE A 330 11.99 12.83 -7.02
N MET A 331 11.47 11.65 -7.37
CA MET A 331 10.16 11.21 -6.90
C MET A 331 10.29 9.89 -6.16
N LEU A 332 9.91 9.87 -4.90
CA LEU A 332 9.91 8.66 -4.08
C LEU A 332 8.54 8.00 -4.15
N MET A 333 8.53 6.73 -4.55
CA MET A 333 7.34 5.94 -4.76
C MET A 333 7.42 4.63 -3.98
N GLY A 334 6.28 4.00 -3.70
CA GLY A 334 6.21 2.82 -2.85
C GLY A 334 4.95 2.80 -1.99
N LYS A 335 4.70 1.65 -1.35
CA LYS A 335 3.50 1.42 -0.55
C LYS A 335 3.45 2.26 0.73
N GLY A 336 2.31 2.27 1.40
CA GLY A 336 2.14 2.99 2.67
C GLY A 336 3.09 2.45 3.75
N GLY A 337 3.77 3.34 4.47
CA GLY A 337 4.60 2.96 5.62
C GLY A 337 6.01 2.41 5.33
N VAL A 338 6.43 2.30 4.06
CA VAL A 338 7.80 1.86 3.69
C VAL A 338 8.88 2.92 3.98
N GLY A 339 8.49 4.17 4.27
CA GLY A 339 9.41 5.26 4.64
C GLY A 339 9.72 6.26 3.53
N LYS A 340 8.87 6.40 2.51
CA LYS A 340 9.05 7.38 1.41
C LYS A 340 9.37 8.78 1.91
N THR A 341 8.58 9.32 2.82
CA THR A 341 8.75 10.67 3.35
C THR A 341 10.07 10.82 4.12
N THR A 342 10.48 9.80 4.88
CA THR A 342 11.78 9.78 5.54
C THR A 342 12.93 9.79 4.52
N MET A 343 12.86 8.97 3.48
CA MET A 343 13.90 8.92 2.44
C MET A 343 13.95 10.22 1.64
N ALA A 344 12.79 10.82 1.35
CA ALA A 344 12.68 12.11 0.65
C ALA A 344 13.38 13.21 1.46
N ALA A 345 13.11 13.26 2.76
CA ALA A 345 13.76 14.19 3.68
C ALA A 345 15.28 13.95 3.77
N ALA A 346 15.73 12.69 3.88
CA ALA A 346 17.16 12.38 3.94
C ALA A 346 17.91 12.79 2.67
N ILE A 347 17.34 12.53 1.48
CA ILE A 347 17.89 12.95 0.19
C ILE A 347 17.93 14.48 0.10
N ALA A 348 16.83 15.16 0.45
CA ALA A 348 16.73 16.61 0.38
C ALA A 348 17.74 17.30 1.30
N VAL A 349 17.90 16.80 2.54
CA VAL A 349 18.90 17.31 3.49
C VAL A 349 20.31 17.11 2.93
N ARG A 350 20.64 15.92 2.40
CA ARG A 350 21.97 15.65 1.87
C ARG A 350 22.30 16.53 0.65
N LEU A 351 21.38 16.71 -0.29
CA LEU A 351 21.57 17.59 -1.44
C LEU A 351 21.77 19.05 -1.00
N ALA A 352 21.02 19.51 0.00
CA ALA A 352 21.21 20.85 0.56
C ALA A 352 22.58 20.98 1.25
N GLU A 353 23.06 19.98 1.97
CA GLU A 353 24.41 20.01 2.56
C GLU A 353 25.53 20.04 1.52
N MET A 354 25.31 19.46 0.34
CA MET A 354 26.23 19.54 -0.79
C MET A 354 26.21 20.92 -1.48
N GLY A 355 25.36 21.85 -1.03
CA GLY A 355 25.29 23.22 -1.52
C GLY A 355 24.28 23.46 -2.64
N PHE A 356 23.46 22.46 -2.99
CA PHE A 356 22.42 22.63 -4.03
C PHE A 356 21.18 23.34 -3.49
N ASP A 357 20.43 24.01 -4.37
CA ASP A 357 19.09 24.52 -4.06
C ASP A 357 18.09 23.35 -4.14
N VAL A 358 17.32 23.14 -3.06
CA VAL A 358 16.42 22.00 -2.93
C VAL A 358 15.04 22.45 -2.48
N HIS A 359 14.02 21.94 -3.17
CA HIS A 359 12.62 22.08 -2.77
C HIS A 359 12.03 20.69 -2.47
N LEU A 360 11.79 20.41 -1.19
CA LEU A 360 11.08 19.22 -0.73
C LEU A 360 9.58 19.48 -0.70
N THR A 361 8.79 18.58 -1.28
CA THR A 361 7.34 18.57 -1.15
C THR A 361 6.87 17.31 -0.43
N THR A 362 5.90 17.48 0.46
CA THR A 362 5.28 16.37 1.19
C THR A 362 3.76 16.43 1.13
N SER A 363 3.13 15.27 0.98
CA SER A 363 1.68 15.11 1.20
C SER A 363 1.34 14.47 2.54
N ASP A 364 2.34 14.17 3.38
CA ASP A 364 2.12 13.51 4.66
C ASP A 364 1.36 14.47 5.62
N PRO A 365 0.16 14.09 6.10
CA PRO A 365 -0.58 14.90 7.06
C PRO A 365 0.14 15.02 8.41
N ALA A 366 1.07 14.11 8.72
CA ALA A 366 1.89 14.17 9.91
C ALA A 366 2.83 15.39 9.83
N ALA A 367 2.41 16.49 10.44
CA ALA A 367 3.07 17.80 10.49
C ALA A 367 4.49 17.82 11.10
N HIS A 368 5.13 16.67 11.33
CA HIS A 368 6.42 16.56 11.99
C HIS A 368 7.58 16.99 11.07
N LEU A 369 7.57 16.69 9.78
CA LEU A 369 8.73 17.01 8.93
C LEU A 369 8.78 18.48 8.48
N SER A 370 7.63 19.07 8.17
CA SER A 370 7.56 20.50 7.85
C SER A 370 7.92 21.36 9.06
N THR A 371 7.55 20.98 10.28
CA THR A 371 7.95 21.74 11.48
C THR A 371 9.42 21.54 11.85
N THR A 372 10.01 20.38 11.56
CA THR A 372 11.40 20.06 11.96
C THR A 372 12.45 20.54 10.95
N LEU A 373 12.11 20.60 9.65
CA LEU A 373 13.05 20.93 8.58
C LEU A 373 12.95 22.37 8.07
N ASN A 374 11.80 23.04 8.27
CA ASN A 374 11.59 24.35 7.70
C ASN A 374 12.40 25.43 8.44
N GLY A 375 13.21 26.18 7.70
CA GLY A 375 14.12 27.20 8.23
C GLY A 375 15.42 26.66 8.83
N SER A 376 15.62 25.33 8.81
CA SER A 376 16.78 24.68 9.42
C SER A 376 18.02 24.67 8.52
N LEU A 377 17.84 24.81 7.20
CA LEU A 377 18.90 24.95 6.20
C LEU A 377 18.50 26.05 5.21
N ASN A 378 19.42 26.96 4.88
CA ASN A 378 19.13 28.16 4.06
C ASN A 378 18.76 27.84 2.60
N ASN A 379 19.17 26.68 2.10
CA ASN A 379 19.00 26.21 0.72
C ASN A 379 18.04 25.01 0.61
N LEU A 380 17.23 24.76 1.66
CA LEU A 380 16.16 23.77 1.64
C LEU A 380 14.82 24.47 1.88
N GLN A 381 14.00 24.53 0.84
CA GLN A 381 12.61 24.92 0.96
C GLN A 381 11.75 23.67 1.19
N VAL A 382 10.80 23.74 2.12
CA VAL A 382 9.81 22.68 2.34
C VAL A 382 8.42 23.22 2.07
N SER A 383 7.67 22.56 1.19
CA SER A 383 6.25 22.82 0.99
C SER A 383 5.41 21.58 1.29
N ARG A 384 4.15 21.82 1.62
CA ARG A 384 3.17 20.76 1.83
C ARG A 384 2.08 20.91 0.76
N ILE A 385 1.70 19.79 0.16
CA ILE A 385 0.56 19.70 -0.74
C ILE A 385 -0.54 19.00 0.04
N ASP A 386 -1.43 19.79 0.63
CA ASP A 386 -2.61 19.27 1.32
C ASP A 386 -3.76 19.08 0.32
N PRO A 387 -4.29 17.86 0.13
CA PRO A 387 -5.37 17.62 -0.82
C PRO A 387 -6.60 18.47 -0.56
N HIS A 388 -6.96 18.70 0.71
CA HIS A 388 -8.15 19.48 1.05
C HIS A 388 -7.95 20.96 0.73
N GLU A 389 -6.80 21.53 1.10
CA GLU A 389 -6.49 22.94 0.80
C GLU A 389 -6.37 23.18 -0.70
N GLU A 390 -5.71 22.29 -1.43
CA GLU A 390 -5.57 22.43 -2.88
C GLU A 390 -6.90 22.25 -3.60
N THR A 391 -7.75 21.34 -3.13
CA THR A 391 -9.12 21.19 -3.66
C THR A 391 -9.91 22.46 -3.47
N GLU A 392 -9.99 23.01 -2.27
CA GLU A 392 -10.71 24.27 -2.01
C GLU A 392 -10.14 25.43 -2.82
N ARG A 393 -8.82 25.50 -2.96
CA ARG A 393 -8.15 26.50 -3.80
C ARG A 393 -8.55 26.39 -5.28
N TYR A 394 -8.61 25.17 -5.80
CA TYR A 394 -9.05 24.92 -7.17
C TYR A 394 -10.54 25.22 -7.34
N ARG A 395 -11.39 24.81 -6.39
CA ARG A 395 -12.82 25.12 -6.37
C ARG A 395 -13.04 26.63 -6.44
N GLN A 396 -12.37 27.39 -5.58
CA GLN A 396 -12.47 28.84 -5.55
C GLN A 396 -12.03 29.46 -6.88
N HIS A 397 -10.91 28.99 -7.45
CA HIS A 397 -10.44 29.48 -8.74
C HIS A 397 -11.47 29.25 -9.87
N VAL A 398 -12.08 28.06 -9.91
CA VAL A 398 -13.12 27.74 -10.91
C VAL A 398 -14.38 28.59 -10.68
N LEU A 399 -14.80 28.78 -9.43
CA LEU A 399 -15.95 29.62 -9.09
C LEU A 399 -15.71 31.09 -9.46
N ASP A 400 -14.52 31.63 -9.21
CA ASP A 400 -14.19 33.01 -9.56
C ASP A 400 -14.13 33.21 -11.09
N THR A 401 -13.65 32.20 -11.82
CA THR A 401 -13.42 32.29 -13.28
C THR A 401 -14.68 31.97 -14.09
N LYS A 402 -15.47 30.97 -13.67
CA LYS A 402 -16.66 30.48 -14.40
C LYS A 402 -17.98 30.82 -13.71
N GLY A 403 -17.97 31.15 -12.43
CA GLY A 403 -19.17 31.46 -11.65
C GLY A 403 -19.65 32.91 -11.78
N GLY A 404 -18.84 33.81 -12.33
CA GLY A 404 -19.20 35.22 -12.50
C GLY A 404 -20.37 35.49 -13.45
N GLU A 405 -20.60 34.59 -14.42
CA GLU A 405 -21.68 34.71 -15.42
C GLU A 405 -22.90 33.82 -15.11
N LEU A 406 -22.85 33.03 -14.02
CA LEU A 406 -23.90 32.09 -13.64
C LEU A 406 -24.88 32.73 -12.64
N ASP A 407 -26.16 32.36 -12.74
CA ASP A 407 -27.15 32.66 -11.71
C ASP A 407 -26.97 31.76 -10.47
N GLU A 408 -27.69 32.04 -9.39
CA GLU A 408 -27.54 31.30 -8.11
C GLU A 408 -27.95 29.82 -8.21
N ALA A 409 -28.68 29.42 -9.25
CA ALA A 409 -28.94 28.01 -9.53
C ALA A 409 -27.75 27.37 -10.25
N GLY A 410 -27.18 28.05 -11.25
CA GLY A 410 -25.99 27.63 -11.98
C GLY A 410 -24.73 27.55 -11.11
N LYS A 411 -24.54 28.49 -10.18
CA LYS A 411 -23.42 28.42 -9.22
C LYS A 411 -23.52 27.21 -8.30
N ARG A 412 -24.71 26.90 -7.77
CA ARG A 412 -24.93 25.72 -6.92
C ARG A 412 -24.70 24.41 -7.68
N LEU A 413 -25.06 24.36 -8.96
CA LEU A 413 -24.76 23.21 -9.82
C LEU A 413 -23.25 23.05 -10.03
N LEU A 414 -22.54 24.14 -10.30
CA LEU A 414 -21.08 24.15 -10.45
C LEU A 414 -20.35 23.77 -9.14
N GLU A 415 -20.85 24.22 -7.99
CA GLU A 415 -20.30 23.86 -6.68
C GLU A 415 -20.42 22.37 -6.37
N GLU A 416 -21.52 21.74 -6.81
CA GLU A 416 -21.78 20.31 -6.64
C GLU A 416 -20.90 19.47 -7.58
N ASP A 417 -20.73 19.89 -8.84
CA ASP A 417 -19.78 19.28 -9.77
C ASP A 417 -18.35 19.32 -9.21
N LEU A 418 -17.97 20.46 -8.64
CA LEU A 418 -16.69 20.66 -7.97
C LEU A 418 -16.51 19.84 -6.67
N ARG A 419 -17.55 19.17 -6.15
CA ARG A 419 -17.43 18.21 -5.03
C ARG A 419 -17.06 16.80 -5.52
N SER A 420 -16.93 16.62 -6.82
CA SER A 420 -16.50 15.37 -7.43
C SER A 420 -15.12 14.94 -6.89
N PRO A 421 -14.91 13.64 -6.64
CA PRO A 421 -13.58 13.08 -6.34
C PRO A 421 -12.53 13.43 -7.41
N CYS A 422 -12.93 13.70 -8.64
CA CYS A 422 -12.01 14.12 -9.69
C CYS A 422 -11.54 15.57 -9.55
N THR A 423 -12.32 16.44 -8.91
CA THR A 423 -11.89 17.81 -8.61
C THR A 423 -10.68 17.81 -7.69
N GLU A 424 -10.69 16.95 -6.67
CA GLU A 424 -9.54 16.75 -5.78
C GLU A 424 -8.31 16.25 -6.56
N LYS A 425 -8.50 15.23 -7.41
CA LYS A 425 -7.39 14.70 -8.24
C LYS A 425 -6.79 15.75 -9.15
N ILE A 426 -7.62 16.57 -9.81
CA ILE A 426 -7.17 17.68 -10.66
C ILE A 426 -6.42 18.72 -9.83
N ALA A 427 -6.98 19.14 -8.71
CA ALA A 427 -6.41 20.15 -7.84
C ALA A 427 -5.02 19.75 -7.33
N VAL A 428 -4.92 18.54 -6.79
CA VAL A 428 -3.66 17.94 -6.32
C VAL A 428 -2.66 17.81 -7.46
N PHE A 429 -3.09 17.37 -8.64
CA PHE A 429 -2.21 17.28 -9.82
C PHE A 429 -1.72 18.64 -10.32
N GLN A 430 -2.55 19.69 -10.24
CA GLN A 430 -2.12 21.05 -10.57
C GLN A 430 -1.09 21.58 -9.57
N ALA A 431 -1.27 21.31 -8.29
CA ALA A 431 -0.28 21.63 -7.26
C ALA A 431 1.05 20.93 -7.57
N PHE A 432 1.01 19.63 -7.86
CA PHE A 432 2.19 18.86 -8.30
C PHE A 432 2.85 19.45 -9.54
N SER A 433 2.07 19.76 -10.58
CA SER A 433 2.58 20.31 -11.84
C SER A 433 3.27 21.67 -11.66
N ARG A 434 2.85 22.49 -10.70
CA ARG A 434 3.50 23.77 -10.39
C ARG A 434 4.93 23.54 -9.88
N VAL A 435 5.10 22.60 -8.96
CA VAL A 435 6.38 22.27 -8.34
C VAL A 435 7.31 21.55 -9.34
N ILE A 436 6.77 20.63 -10.14
CA ILE A 436 7.54 19.90 -11.17
C ILE A 436 8.26 20.84 -12.15
N ARG A 437 7.70 22.02 -12.45
CA ARG A 437 8.34 23.00 -13.34
C ARG A 437 9.61 23.63 -12.77
N GLU A 438 9.76 23.63 -11.45
CA GLU A 438 10.95 24.17 -10.79
C GLU A 438 12.16 23.25 -10.93
N ALA A 439 11.94 21.96 -11.23
CA ALA A 439 12.98 20.95 -11.37
C ALA A 439 14.00 21.24 -12.48
N GLY A 440 13.71 22.18 -13.39
CA GLY A 440 14.65 22.64 -14.41
C GLY A 440 15.72 23.62 -13.90
N LYS A 441 15.63 24.10 -12.66
CA LYS A 441 16.56 25.09 -12.07
C LYS A 441 17.17 24.67 -10.74
N ARG A 442 16.55 23.70 -10.07
CA ARG A 442 16.92 23.22 -8.74
C ARG A 442 16.47 21.78 -8.55
N PHE A 443 16.86 21.14 -7.46
CA PHE A 443 16.30 19.83 -7.12
C PHE A 443 14.90 19.97 -6.55
N VAL A 444 13.97 19.17 -7.07
CA VAL A 444 12.62 19.03 -6.50
C VAL A 444 12.48 17.60 -6.01
N VAL A 445 12.30 17.41 -4.70
CA VAL A 445 12.14 16.08 -4.08
C VAL A 445 10.70 15.91 -3.64
N MET A 446 10.06 14.83 -4.07
CA MET A 446 8.66 14.52 -3.76
C MET A 446 8.54 13.19 -3.02
N ASP A 447 7.80 13.15 -1.91
CA ASP A 447 7.62 11.95 -1.09
C ASP A 447 6.49 11.01 -1.54
N THR A 448 5.66 11.47 -2.47
CA THR A 448 4.59 10.69 -3.06
C THR A 448 4.41 11.07 -4.52
N ALA A 449 3.88 10.14 -5.28
CA ALA A 449 3.44 10.36 -6.64
C ALA A 449 2.23 9.48 -6.97
N PRO A 450 1.37 9.90 -7.92
CA PRO A 450 0.32 9.05 -8.44
C PRO A 450 0.88 7.76 -9.06
N THR A 451 0.12 6.66 -9.05
CA THR A 451 0.51 5.41 -9.72
C THR A 451 0.57 5.57 -11.25
N GLY A 452 1.22 4.65 -11.96
CA GLY A 452 1.30 4.66 -13.42
C GLY A 452 -0.07 4.68 -14.09
N HIS A 453 -1.00 3.85 -13.60
CA HIS A 453 -2.41 3.89 -14.01
C HIS A 453 -3.06 5.28 -13.81
N THR A 454 -2.81 5.94 -12.66
CA THR A 454 -3.37 7.28 -12.40
C THR A 454 -2.79 8.31 -13.36
N LEU A 455 -1.50 8.20 -13.69
CA LEU A 455 -0.84 9.07 -14.66
C LEU A 455 -1.38 8.85 -16.08
N LEU A 456 -1.56 7.60 -16.50
CA LEU A 456 -2.15 7.26 -17.80
C LEU A 456 -3.58 7.76 -17.94
N LEU A 457 -4.39 7.66 -16.88
CA LEU A 457 -5.74 8.25 -16.89
C LEU A 457 -5.70 9.77 -17.05
N LEU A 458 -4.82 10.44 -16.31
CA LEU A 458 -4.66 11.89 -16.40
C LEU A 458 -4.18 12.32 -17.80
N ASP A 459 -3.31 11.54 -18.45
CA ASP A 459 -2.84 11.80 -19.81
C ASP A 459 -3.92 11.50 -20.86
N ALA A 460 -4.61 10.35 -20.76
CA ALA A 460 -5.67 9.92 -21.66
C ALA A 460 -6.86 10.88 -21.69
N THR A 461 -7.12 11.60 -20.59
CA THR A 461 -8.15 12.65 -20.61
C THR A 461 -7.85 13.71 -21.65
N GLY A 462 -6.58 13.93 -22.04
CA GLY A 462 -6.13 14.98 -22.94
C GLY A 462 -6.48 16.39 -22.45
N ALA A 463 -7.11 16.53 -21.28
CA ALA A 463 -7.68 17.77 -20.78
C ALA A 463 -6.58 18.79 -20.52
N TYR A 464 -5.49 18.35 -19.90
CA TYR A 464 -4.33 19.19 -19.66
C TYR A 464 -3.55 19.50 -20.93
N HIS A 465 -3.42 18.54 -21.85
CA HIS A 465 -2.76 18.75 -23.13
C HIS A 465 -3.50 19.82 -23.95
N ARG A 466 -4.84 19.74 -23.97
CA ARG A 466 -5.74 20.74 -24.58
C ARG A 466 -5.73 22.08 -23.84
N GLU A 467 -5.65 22.10 -22.51
CA GLU A 467 -5.62 23.35 -21.72
C GLU A 467 -4.29 24.10 -21.89
N ILE A 468 -3.16 23.39 -21.89
CA ILE A 468 -1.83 23.96 -22.19
C ILE A 468 -1.78 24.44 -23.64
N ALA A 469 -2.21 23.62 -24.60
CA ALA A 469 -2.23 24.00 -26.01
C ALA A 469 -3.09 25.25 -26.26
N LYS A 470 -4.26 25.35 -25.59
CA LYS A 470 -5.13 26.55 -25.63
C LYS A 470 -4.48 27.80 -25.04
N LYS A 471 -3.66 27.66 -23.98
CA LYS A 471 -2.99 28.79 -23.32
C LYS A 471 -1.72 29.27 -24.06
N MET A 472 -1.07 28.42 -24.85
CA MET A 472 0.25 28.73 -25.46
C MET A 472 0.24 28.86 -26.99
N GLY A 473 -0.83 28.44 -27.68
CA GLY A 473 -0.95 28.53 -29.14
C GLY A 473 -0.10 27.49 -29.90
N ASP A 474 -0.50 27.16 -31.13
CA ASP A 474 0.02 26.04 -31.98
C ASP A 474 1.51 26.13 -32.41
N LYS A 475 2.31 27.07 -31.89
CA LYS A 475 3.67 27.36 -32.41
C LYS A 475 4.83 27.25 -31.41
N GLY A 476 4.62 26.70 -30.21
CA GLY A 476 5.69 26.48 -29.23
C GLY A 476 6.00 25.00 -29.00
N HIS A 477 7.29 24.63 -28.89
CA HIS A 477 7.65 23.37 -28.24
C HIS A 477 7.34 23.48 -26.75
N PHE A 478 6.43 22.65 -26.24
CA PHE A 478 6.08 22.60 -24.82
C PHE A 478 6.30 21.18 -24.29
N THR A 479 6.91 21.04 -23.11
CA THR A 479 7.02 19.76 -22.42
C THR A 479 5.80 19.56 -21.54
N THR A 480 5.05 18.48 -21.75
CA THR A 480 4.00 18.11 -20.80
C THR A 480 4.64 17.55 -19.52
N PRO A 481 3.94 17.59 -18.37
CA PRO A 481 4.37 16.90 -17.17
C PRO A 481 4.66 15.42 -17.45
N MET A 482 3.84 14.74 -18.27
CA MET A 482 4.08 13.34 -18.64
C MET A 482 5.40 13.15 -19.40
N MET A 483 5.68 13.96 -20.43
CA MET A 483 6.97 13.92 -21.13
C MET A 483 8.15 14.19 -20.18
N GLN A 484 7.98 15.09 -19.21
CA GLN A 484 9.01 15.35 -18.20
C GLN A 484 9.20 14.16 -17.25
N LEU A 485 8.13 13.48 -16.84
CA LEU A 485 8.18 12.30 -15.99
C LEU A 485 8.84 11.10 -16.68
N GLN A 486 8.63 10.96 -17.99
CA GLN A 486 9.22 9.90 -18.82
C GLN A 486 10.69 10.17 -19.18
N ASP A 487 11.16 11.42 -19.11
CA ASP A 487 12.54 11.80 -19.43
C ASP A 487 13.51 11.39 -18.30
N PRO A 488 14.41 10.41 -18.53
CA PRO A 488 15.31 9.88 -17.50
C PRO A 488 16.36 10.88 -17.01
N GLU A 489 16.68 11.91 -17.81
CA GLU A 489 17.63 12.94 -17.41
C GLU A 489 16.99 13.93 -16.45
N ARG A 490 15.70 14.24 -16.69
CA ARG A 490 14.95 15.24 -15.92
C ARG A 490 14.26 14.67 -14.69
N THR A 491 13.85 13.41 -14.73
CA THR A 491 13.10 12.77 -13.65
C THR A 491 13.76 11.46 -13.21
N LYS A 492 14.05 11.36 -11.92
CA LYS A 492 14.60 10.18 -11.27
C LYS A 492 13.58 9.64 -10.28
N VAL A 493 12.87 8.58 -10.68
CA VAL A 493 11.92 7.88 -9.80
C VAL A 493 12.66 6.86 -8.95
N LEU A 494 12.46 6.90 -7.63
CA LEU A 494 13.07 6.02 -6.64
C LEU A 494 11.99 5.18 -5.96
N LEU A 495 12.06 3.86 -6.11
CA LEU A 495 11.14 2.94 -5.43
C LEU A 495 11.65 2.57 -4.05
N VAL A 496 10.90 2.94 -3.01
CA VAL A 496 11.20 2.62 -1.62
C VAL A 496 10.43 1.36 -1.21
N THR A 497 11.15 0.39 -0.66
CA THR A 497 10.60 -0.88 -0.17
C THR A 497 11.26 -1.34 1.12
N LEU A 498 10.87 -2.52 1.63
CA LEU A 498 11.45 -3.18 2.80
C LEU A 498 12.09 -4.50 2.34
N PRO A 499 13.08 -5.05 3.08
CA PRO A 499 13.71 -6.34 2.77
C PRO A 499 12.83 -7.53 3.16
N GLU A 500 11.58 -7.53 2.67
CA GLU A 500 10.54 -8.50 3.00
C GLU A 500 9.81 -8.94 1.73
N THR A 501 9.26 -10.15 1.70
CA THR A 501 8.66 -10.76 0.49
C THR A 501 7.54 -9.91 -0.11
N THR A 502 6.49 -9.60 0.67
CA THR A 502 5.33 -8.87 0.17
C THR A 502 5.71 -7.43 -0.23
N PRO A 503 6.45 -6.64 0.57
CA PRO A 503 6.90 -5.31 0.15
C PRO A 503 7.72 -5.30 -1.15
N VAL A 504 8.62 -6.27 -1.37
CA VAL A 504 9.38 -6.37 -2.64
C VAL A 504 8.45 -6.65 -3.82
N LEU A 505 7.51 -7.58 -3.68
CA LEU A 505 6.56 -7.87 -4.77
C LEU A 505 5.64 -6.67 -5.06
N GLU A 506 5.13 -6.00 -4.03
CA GLU A 506 4.29 -4.81 -4.22
C GLU A 506 5.07 -3.68 -4.92
N ALA A 507 6.36 -3.53 -4.63
CA ALA A 507 7.24 -2.58 -5.32
C ALA A 507 7.49 -3.00 -6.79
N ALA A 508 7.68 -4.29 -7.07
CA ALA A 508 7.84 -4.80 -8.43
C ALA A 508 6.56 -4.59 -9.28
N ASN A 509 5.38 -4.81 -8.69
CA ASN A 509 4.11 -4.53 -9.36
C ASN A 509 3.92 -3.03 -9.62
N LEU A 510 4.33 -2.17 -8.68
CA LEU A 510 4.31 -0.72 -8.89
C LEU A 510 5.29 -0.29 -9.99
N GLN A 511 6.47 -0.91 -10.07
CA GLN A 511 7.40 -0.70 -11.19
C GLN A 511 6.76 -1.08 -12.52
N ALA A 512 6.16 -2.26 -12.64
CA ALA A 512 5.49 -2.69 -13.87
C ALA A 512 4.36 -1.73 -14.29
N ASP A 513 3.61 -1.17 -13.33
CA ASP A 513 2.59 -0.16 -13.60
C ASP A 513 3.18 1.17 -14.11
N LEU A 514 4.33 1.60 -13.58
CA LEU A 514 5.05 2.78 -14.06
C LEU A 514 5.65 2.58 -15.45
N GLU A 515 6.20 1.38 -15.72
CA GLU A 515 6.77 1.04 -17.02
C GLU A 515 5.70 1.02 -18.12
N ARG A 516 4.46 0.61 -17.81
CA ARG A 516 3.30 0.77 -18.72
C ARG A 516 3.04 2.24 -19.09
N ALA A 517 3.34 3.16 -18.18
CA ALA A 517 3.26 4.60 -18.41
C ALA A 517 4.53 5.19 -19.06
N GLY A 518 5.49 4.37 -19.47
CA GLY A 518 6.77 4.81 -20.03
C GLY A 518 7.73 5.42 -19.01
N ILE A 519 7.49 5.22 -17.71
CA ILE A 519 8.31 5.75 -16.63
C ILE A 519 9.13 4.60 -16.05
N HIS A 520 10.44 4.64 -16.25
CA HIS A 520 11.35 3.63 -15.72
C HIS A 520 11.95 4.11 -14.39
N PRO A 521 11.76 3.36 -13.27
CA PRO A 521 12.43 3.68 -12.02
C PRO A 521 13.95 3.75 -12.18
N TRP A 522 14.55 4.85 -11.70
CA TRP A 522 15.99 5.09 -11.79
C TRP A 522 16.79 4.22 -10.80
N GLY A 523 16.19 3.91 -9.65
CA GLY A 523 16.77 3.06 -8.62
C GLY A 523 15.77 2.66 -7.52
N TRP A 524 16.19 1.74 -6.66
CA TRP A 524 15.43 1.27 -5.51
C TRP A 524 16.15 1.59 -4.20
N ILE A 525 15.37 1.84 -3.14
CA ILE A 525 15.85 2.03 -1.77
C ILE A 525 15.21 0.95 -0.90
N ILE A 526 16.02 0.07 -0.36
CA ILE A 526 15.62 -0.94 0.62
C ILE A 526 15.80 -0.35 2.02
N ASN A 527 14.69 0.06 2.64
CA ASN A 527 14.67 0.71 3.94
C ASN A 527 14.50 -0.29 5.09
N ASN A 528 14.86 0.11 6.31
CA ASN A 528 14.73 -0.67 7.55
C ASN A 528 15.40 -2.05 7.50
N SER A 529 16.65 -2.13 7.01
CA SER A 529 17.38 -3.39 7.01
C SER A 529 18.16 -3.61 8.30
N LEU A 530 18.02 -4.80 8.89
CA LEU A 530 18.84 -5.29 9.99
C LEU A 530 20.20 -5.79 9.51
N SER A 531 20.32 -6.18 8.25
CA SER A 531 21.56 -6.72 7.65
C SER A 531 22.75 -5.76 7.71
N ILE A 532 22.49 -4.44 7.64
CA ILE A 532 23.51 -3.40 7.78
C ILE A 532 23.41 -2.62 9.10
N ALA A 533 22.52 -3.04 10.00
CA ALA A 533 22.43 -2.47 11.33
C ALA A 533 23.39 -3.17 12.29
N ASP A 534 23.95 -2.42 13.24
CA ASP A 534 24.83 -2.96 14.26
C ASP A 534 23.98 -3.58 15.38
N THR A 535 23.98 -4.91 15.47
CA THR A 535 23.26 -5.64 16.53
C THR A 535 23.98 -6.92 16.97
N ARG A 536 23.82 -7.22 18.26
CA ARG A 536 24.26 -8.42 18.98
C ARG A 536 23.08 -9.31 19.40
N SER A 537 21.84 -8.85 19.21
CA SER A 537 20.66 -9.67 19.50
C SER A 537 20.66 -10.90 18.58
N PRO A 538 20.61 -12.13 19.12
CA PRO A 538 20.54 -13.34 18.31
C PRO A 538 19.29 -13.36 17.42
N LEU A 539 18.14 -12.89 17.95
CA LEU A 539 16.92 -12.81 17.15
C LEU A 539 17.06 -11.82 15.98
N LEU A 540 17.55 -10.60 16.22
CA LEU A 540 17.71 -9.61 15.14
C LEU A 540 18.72 -10.06 14.08
N ARG A 541 19.76 -10.80 14.46
CA ARG A 541 20.72 -11.41 13.52
C ARG A 541 20.09 -12.51 12.66
N LEU A 542 19.24 -13.35 13.25
CA LEU A 542 18.49 -14.35 12.48
C LEU A 542 17.52 -13.66 11.52
N ARG A 543 16.85 -12.59 11.95
CA ARG A 543 15.99 -11.76 11.07
C ARG A 543 16.78 -11.10 9.95
N ALA A 544 17.95 -10.55 10.22
CA ALA A 544 18.85 -10.01 9.19
C ALA A 544 19.18 -11.07 8.12
N GLN A 545 19.41 -12.31 8.51
CA GLN A 545 19.64 -13.39 7.56
C GLN A 545 18.41 -13.68 6.67
N GLN A 546 17.20 -13.49 7.21
CA GLN A 546 15.96 -13.64 6.44
C GLN A 546 15.74 -12.54 5.39
N GLU A 547 16.52 -11.44 5.43
CA GLU A 547 16.45 -10.35 4.46
C GLU A 547 17.26 -10.62 3.19
N LEU A 548 18.31 -11.44 3.30
CA LEU A 548 19.30 -11.66 2.22
C LEU A 548 18.66 -12.10 0.89
N PRO A 549 17.71 -13.06 0.84
CA PRO A 549 17.10 -13.46 -0.42
C PRO A 549 16.32 -12.33 -1.10
N GLN A 550 15.66 -11.47 -0.32
CA GLN A 550 14.85 -10.35 -0.82
C GLN A 550 15.75 -9.23 -1.32
N ILE A 551 16.84 -8.96 -0.59
CA ILE A 551 17.87 -8.01 -0.99
C ILE A 551 18.52 -8.43 -2.32
N GLU A 552 18.88 -9.71 -2.45
CA GLU A 552 19.42 -10.28 -3.69
C GLU A 552 18.40 -10.23 -4.85
N SER A 553 17.13 -10.54 -4.59
CA SER A 553 16.07 -10.43 -5.60
C SER A 553 15.96 -9.00 -6.16
N VAL A 554 15.99 -7.97 -5.30
CA VAL A 554 15.99 -6.57 -5.76
C VAL A 554 17.20 -6.26 -6.64
N LYS A 555 18.40 -6.65 -6.21
CA LYS A 555 19.67 -6.38 -6.91
C LYS A 555 19.77 -7.11 -8.25
N LEU A 556 19.32 -8.36 -8.33
CA LEU A 556 19.51 -9.21 -9.50
C LEU A 556 18.35 -9.13 -10.50
N GLN A 557 17.14 -8.83 -10.05
CA GLN A 557 15.93 -8.98 -10.87
C GLN A 557 15.15 -7.68 -11.08
N HIS A 558 15.20 -6.73 -10.13
CA HIS A 558 14.27 -5.59 -10.15
C HIS A 558 14.93 -4.24 -10.43
N ALA A 559 16.15 -4.01 -9.94
CA ALA A 559 16.75 -2.68 -9.92
C ALA A 559 18.21 -2.66 -10.37
N SER A 560 18.55 -1.71 -11.24
CA SER A 560 19.94 -1.46 -11.66
C SER A 560 20.76 -0.71 -10.61
N ARG A 561 20.10 0.08 -9.77
CA ARG A 561 20.68 0.86 -8.67
C ARG A 561 19.93 0.55 -7.40
N VAL A 562 20.65 0.21 -6.35
CA VAL A 562 20.07 -0.14 -5.05
C VAL A 562 20.81 0.62 -3.95
N ALA A 563 20.07 1.24 -3.05
CA ALA A 563 20.57 1.69 -1.76
C ALA A 563 19.97 0.86 -0.64
N LEU A 564 20.73 0.70 0.42
CA LEU A 564 20.32 -0.03 1.61
C LEU A 564 20.44 0.88 2.83
N VAL A 565 19.37 0.98 3.62
CA VAL A 565 19.25 1.89 4.76
C VAL A 565 18.99 1.10 6.05
N PRO A 566 19.75 1.34 7.14
CA PRO A 566 19.68 0.53 8.34
C PRO A 566 18.39 0.80 9.14
N VAL A 567 17.96 -0.17 9.94
CA VAL A 567 17.05 0.11 11.06
C VAL A 567 17.76 1.02 12.05
N LEU A 568 17.22 2.21 12.31
CA LEU A 568 17.73 3.10 13.34
C LEU A 568 17.12 2.81 14.71
N ALA A 569 17.96 2.94 15.73
CA ALA A 569 17.59 2.79 17.14
C ALA A 569 16.50 3.80 17.56
N SER A 570 16.51 5.01 17.00
CA SER A 570 15.48 6.00 17.27
C SER A 570 14.80 6.41 15.96
N GLU A 571 13.54 6.88 16.06
CA GLU A 571 12.87 7.40 14.86
C GLU A 571 13.69 8.55 14.25
N PRO A 572 13.83 8.60 12.91
CA PRO A 572 14.59 9.61 12.19
C PRO A 572 13.85 10.96 12.14
N THR A 573 13.52 11.48 13.31
CA THR A 573 13.01 12.84 13.52
C THR A 573 14.19 13.75 13.82
N GLY A 574 14.31 14.84 13.04
CA GLY A 574 15.41 15.78 13.15
C GLY A 574 16.51 15.56 12.11
N ILE A 575 17.20 16.64 11.79
CA ILE A 575 18.25 16.69 10.77
C ILE A 575 19.38 15.70 11.07
N ASP A 576 19.85 15.65 12.32
CA ASP A 576 21.00 14.81 12.68
C ASP A 576 20.74 13.32 12.45
N LYS A 577 19.52 12.86 12.75
CA LYS A 577 19.14 11.46 12.52
C LYS A 577 18.85 11.16 11.06
N LEU A 578 18.30 12.13 10.32
CA LEU A 578 18.13 12.00 8.87
C LEU A 578 19.48 11.87 8.15
N LYS A 579 20.53 12.56 8.64
CA LYS A 579 21.89 12.39 8.10
C LYS A 579 22.45 10.98 8.34
N GLN A 580 22.18 10.39 9.50
CA GLN A 580 22.62 9.02 9.80
C GLN A 580 22.04 7.98 8.83
N LEU A 581 20.88 8.24 8.21
CA LEU A 581 20.31 7.34 7.19
C LEU A 581 21.09 7.35 5.88
N ALA A 582 21.75 8.47 5.54
CA ALA A 582 22.48 8.59 4.29
C ALA A 582 23.74 7.71 4.28
N GLY A 583 24.34 7.47 5.45
CA GLY A 583 25.64 6.80 5.58
C GLY A 583 26.79 7.80 5.61
#